data_AF-A0A0D4C0T1-F1
#
_entry.id   AF-A0A0D4C0T1-F1
#
_cell.length_a   1.000
_cell.length_b   1.000
_cell.length_c   1.000
_cell.angle_alpha   90.00
_cell.angle_beta   90.00
_cell.angle_gamma   90.00
#
_symmetry.space_group_name_H-M   'P 1'
#
loop_
_entity.id
_entity.type
_entity.pdbx_description
1 polymer ?
#
loop_
_entity_poly.entity_id
_entity_poly.type
_entity_poly.pdbx_seq_one_letter_code
_entity_poly.pdbx_strand_id
1 'polypeptide(L)' 'MPLEDAWSGTVVKKSRGLLDGSNLYRRVVVRTDQDQTGKLKVDRDLWDELQLGDRLVKQAGEPPRKA' A
#
# COMPACT_ATOMS: atom_id res chain seq x y z
N MET A 1 -16.18 -6.67 -12.27
CA MET A 1 -16.25 -5.28 -11.79
C MET A 1 -14.81 -4.83 -11.55
N PRO A 2 -14.29 -3.82 -12.27
CA PRO A 2 -12.89 -3.39 -12.09
C PRO A 2 -12.68 -2.80 -10.69
N LEU A 3 -11.53 -3.08 -10.06
CA LEU A 3 -11.12 -2.58 -8.73
C LEU A 3 -10.75 -1.08 -8.76
N GLU A 4 -11.67 -0.25 -9.23
CA GLU A 4 -11.60 1.21 -9.11
C GLU A 4 -12.16 1.67 -7.75
N ASP A 5 -12.84 0.78 -7.03
CA ASP A 5 -13.50 1.06 -5.76
C ASP A 5 -12.55 1.40 -4.60
N ALA A 6 -13.07 2.28 -3.74
CA ALA A 6 -12.43 2.64 -2.50
C ALA A 6 -12.26 1.39 -1.62
N TRP A 7 -11.03 1.12 -1.20
CA TRP A 7 -10.74 -0.01 -0.32
C TRP A 7 -10.02 0.46 0.93
N SER A 8 -10.27 -0.25 2.01
CA SER A 8 -9.54 -0.10 3.27
C SER A 8 -8.83 -1.40 3.60
N GLY A 9 -7.60 -1.29 4.09
CA GLY A 9 -6.79 -2.45 4.42
C GLY A 9 -5.69 -2.11 5.39
N THR A 10 -5.22 -3.12 6.12
CA THR A 10 -4.20 -2.97 7.15
C THR A 10 -2.86 -3.40 6.59
N VAL A 11 -1.80 -2.62 6.83
CA VAL A 11 -0.43 -2.96 6.45
C VAL A 11 0.01 -4.19 7.23
N VAL A 12 0.12 -5.31 6.54
CA VAL A 12 0.60 -6.57 7.12
C VAL A 12 2.07 -6.81 6.83
N LYS A 13 2.62 -6.16 5.80
CA LYS A 13 4.03 -6.27 5.46
C LYS A 13 4.54 -5.04 4.75
N LYS A 14 5.79 -4.66 5.02
CA LYS A 14 6.50 -3.66 4.25
C LYS A 14 7.65 -4.30 3.50
N SER A 15 7.89 -3.87 2.27
CA SER A 15 9.03 -4.34 1.50
C SER A 15 9.59 -3.21 0.65
N ARG A 16 10.87 -2.91 0.86
CA ARG A 16 11.65 -2.03 -0.01
C ARG A 16 12.47 -2.91 -0.93
N GLY A 17 12.41 -2.63 -2.23
CA GLY A 17 13.08 -3.44 -3.24
C GLY A 17 13.79 -2.56 -4.26
N LEU A 18 14.91 -3.05 -4.77
CA LEU A 18 15.57 -2.54 -5.95
C LEU A 18 15.06 -3.37 -7.13
N LEU A 19 14.51 -2.74 -8.18
CA LEU A 19 14.07 -3.50 -9.35
C LEU A 19 15.27 -3.98 -10.17
N ASP A 20 16.30 -3.13 -10.23
CA ASP A 20 17.42 -3.27 -11.15
C ASP A 20 18.62 -2.41 -10.69
N GLY A 21 18.94 -2.44 -9.39
CA GLY A 21 20.07 -1.68 -8.80
C GLY A 21 19.95 -0.13 -8.80
N SER A 22 19.04 0.43 -9.60
CA SER A 22 19.03 1.87 -9.94
C SER A 22 17.80 2.62 -9.46
N ASN A 23 16.70 1.93 -9.12
CA ASN A 23 15.47 2.57 -8.66
C ASN A 23 14.90 1.86 -7.43
N LEU A 24 15.07 2.50 -6.27
CA LEU A 24 14.51 2.09 -4.98
C LEU A 24 13.00 2.31 -5.01
N TYR A 25 12.25 1.23 -5.22
CA TYR A 25 10.80 1.30 -5.07
C TYR A 25 10.38 0.81 -3.68
N ARG A 26 9.32 1.43 -3.18
CA ARG A 26 8.74 1.10 -1.87
C ARG A 26 7.40 0.46 -2.10
N ARG A 27 7.23 -0.75 -1.56
CA ARG A 27 5.98 -1.49 -1.61
C ARG A 27 5.51 -1.80 -0.20
N VAL A 28 4.20 -1.79 -0.04
CA VAL A 28 3.54 -2.30 1.15
C VAL A 28 2.54 -3.35 0.74
N VAL A 29 2.43 -4.38 1.56
CA VAL A 29 1.38 -5.38 1.48
C VAL A 29 0.32 -4.98 2.50
N VAL A 30 -0.87 -4.75 2.00
CA VAL A 30 -2.05 -4.51 2.83
C VAL A 30 -2.97 -5.71 2.75
N ARG A 31 -3.65 -6.01 3.83
CA ARG A 31 -4.76 -6.96 3.86
C ARG A 31 -6.04 -6.15 3.97
N THR A 32 -6.88 -6.20 2.94
CA THR A 32 -8.19 -5.56 2.95
C THR A 32 -9.14 -6.31 3.88
N ASP A 33 -10.24 -5.65 4.26
CA ASP A 33 -11.30 -6.25 5.06
C ASP A 33 -11.94 -7.49 4.38
N GLN A 34 -11.88 -7.56 3.05
CA GLN A 34 -12.32 -8.73 2.27
C GLN A 34 -11.31 -9.89 2.27
N ASP A 35 -10.39 -9.91 3.23
CA ASP A 35 -9.27 -10.85 3.36
C ASP A 35 -8.28 -10.83 2.17
N GLN A 36 -8.38 -9.87 1.27
CA GLN A 36 -7.50 -9.82 0.10
C GLN A 36 -6.19 -9.12 0.44
N THR A 37 -5.06 -9.77 0.16
CA THR A 37 -3.76 -9.12 0.28
C THR A 37 -3.34 -8.44 -1.02
N GLY A 38 -3.21 -7.12 -1.00
CA GLY A 38 -2.75 -6.30 -2.13
C GLY A 38 -1.32 -5.81 -1.94
N LYS A 39 -0.50 -5.87 -3.00
CA LYS A 39 0.82 -5.21 -3.03
C LYS A 39 0.66 -3.88 -3.75
N LEU A 40 0.88 -2.78 -3.04
CA LEU A 40 0.84 -1.44 -3.62
C LEU A 40 2.19 -0.73 -3.49
N LYS A 41 2.49 0.07 -4.52
CA LYS A 41 3.61 1.02 -4.47
C LYS A 41 3.14 2.26 -3.73
N VAL A 42 3.99 2.78 -2.88
CA VAL A 42 3.75 4.00 -2.11
C VAL A 42 4.96 4.91 -2.24
N ASP A 43 4.74 6.21 -2.06
CA ASP A 43 5.79 7.22 -2.00
C ASP A 43 6.69 7.03 -0.78
N ARG A 44 7.82 7.77 -0.77
CA ARG A 44 8.78 7.69 0.34
C ARG A 44 8.15 8.04 1.67
N ASP A 45 7.55 9.22 1.75
CA ASP A 45 6.99 9.77 2.98
C ASP A 45 5.94 8.82 3.54
N LEU A 46 4.97 8.44 2.71
CA LEU A 46 3.93 7.50 3.12
C LEU A 46 4.53 6.16 3.58
N TRP A 47 5.51 5.60 2.88
CA TRP A 47 6.16 4.36 3.31
C TRP A 47 6.86 4.50 4.66
N ASP A 48 7.45 5.66 4.94
CA ASP A 48 8.13 5.96 6.20
C ASP A 48 7.12 6.09 7.35
N GLU A 49 6.03 6.81 7.12
CA GLU A 49 4.95 7.06 8.10
C GLU A 49 4.08 5.84 8.42
N LEU A 50 3.94 4.91 7.48
CA LEU A 50 3.18 3.69 7.73
C LEU A 50 3.86 2.85 8.81
N GLN A 51 3.16 1.91 9.44
CA GLN A 51 3.77 0.88 10.28
C GLN A 51 3.08 -0.46 10.02
N LEU A 52 3.62 -1.56 10.56
CA LEU A 52 2.88 -2.82 10.55
C LEU A 52 1.67 -2.68 11.48
N GLY A 53 0.48 -3.07 11.02
CA GLY A 53 -0.80 -2.83 11.71
C GLY A 53 -1.47 -1.51 11.38
N ASP A 54 -0.83 -0.66 10.57
CA ASP A 54 -1.36 0.65 10.18
C ASP A 54 -2.47 0.52 9.13
N ARG A 55 -3.46 1.41 9.13
CA ARG A 55 -4.61 1.31 8.23
C ARG A 55 -4.41 2.23 7.03
N LEU A 56 -4.47 1.64 5.85
CA LEU A 56 -4.46 2.32 4.56
C LEU A 56 -5.86 2.35 3.97
N VAL A 57 -6.22 3.48 3.40
CA VAL A 57 -7.42 3.67 2.60
C VAL A 57 -6.99 4.16 1.22
N LYS A 58 -7.50 3.53 0.17
CA LYS A 58 -7.41 4.07 -1.18
C LYS A 58 -8.82 4.46 -1.59
N GLN A 59 -9.01 5.70 -2.02
CA GLN A 59 -10.26 6.16 -2.62
C GLN A 59 -10.22 5.93 -4.14
N ALA A 60 -11.39 5.90 -4.77
CA ALA A 60 -11.50 5.77 -6.21
C ALA A 60 -10.87 7.00 -6.89
N GLY A 61 -9.92 6.78 -7.81
CA GLY A 61 -9.19 7.87 -8.48
C GLY A 61 -8.10 8.56 -7.66
N GLU A 62 -7.94 8.24 -6.37
CA GLU A 62 -6.91 8.83 -5.50
C GLU A 62 -5.76 7.84 -5.21
N PRO A 63 -4.55 8.36 -4.93
CA PRO A 63 -3.47 7.54 -4.39
C PRO A 63 -3.84 7.00 -2.99
N PRO A 64 -3.33 5.82 -2.62
CA PRO A 64 -3.54 5.27 -1.28
C PRO A 64 -2.96 6.20 -0.21
N ARG A 65 -3.71 6.46 0.85
CA ARG A 65 -3.30 7.28 2.00
C ARG A 65 -3.56 6.57 3.31
N LYS A 66 -2.80 6.94 4.34
CA LYS A 66 -3.01 6.48 5.72
C LYS A 66 -4.35 7.01 6.23
N ALA A 67 -5.12 6.15 6.89
CA ALA A 67 -6.45 6.45 7.42
C ALA A 67 -6.39 7.11 8.80
#